data_AF-A0A1C6NVQ3-F1
#
_entry.id   AF-A0A1C6NVQ3-F1
#
_cell.length_a   1.000
_cell.length_b   1.000
_cell.length_c   1.000
_cell.angle_alpha   90.00
_cell.angle_beta   90.00
_cell.angle_gamma   90.00
#
_symmetry.space_group_name_H-M   'P 1'
#
loop_
_entity.id
_entity.type
_entity.pdbx_description
1 polymer ?
#
loop_
_entity_poly.entity_id
_entity_poly.type
_entity_poly.pdbx_seq_one_letter_code
_entity_poly.pdbx_strand_id
1 'polypeptide(L)'
;MSRFYRALLGGRLLPPDLPRRMLTDTVPATGSAPPAVAYGLGVYVYATDRGRAYGHGGQTLGYLTYALNSRDGRGQPVAHTNWNSFGGRGIDKDFWAGFQQGYCAVPTGSTPRK
;
A
#
# COMPACT_ATOMS: atom_id res chain seq x y z
N MET A 1 11.66 -1.12 -0.89
CA MET A 1 10.34 -0.66 -1.39
C MET A 1 9.98 0.76 -0.95
N SER A 2 10.18 1.14 0.32
CA SER A 2 9.85 2.49 0.84
C SER A 2 10.43 3.65 0.00
N ARG A 3 11.73 3.60 -0.34
CA ARG A 3 12.40 4.62 -1.19
C ARG A 3 11.68 4.85 -2.53
N PHE A 4 11.22 3.77 -3.17
CA PHE A 4 10.52 3.85 -4.45
C PHE A 4 9.19 4.60 -4.30
N TYR A 5 8.33 4.15 -3.37
CA TYR A 5 7.04 4.81 -3.16
C TYR A 5 7.18 6.25 -2.69
N ARG A 6 8.23 6.58 -1.91
CA ARG A 6 8.49 7.96 -1.49
C ARG A 6 8.81 8.86 -2.67
N ALA A 7 9.59 8.34 -3.63
CA ALA A 7 9.91 9.06 -4.85
C ALA A 7 8.70 9.14 -5.81
N LEU A 8 7.92 8.06 -5.94
CA LEU A 8 6.73 8.01 -6.78
C LEU A 8 5.64 8.98 -6.29
N LEU A 9 5.21 8.83 -5.04
CA LEU A 9 4.14 9.64 -4.43
C LEU A 9 4.60 11.07 -4.15
N GLY A 10 5.91 11.27 -3.94
CA GLY A 10 6.53 12.59 -3.86
C GLY A 10 6.74 13.27 -5.23
N GLY A 11 6.28 12.69 -6.34
CA GLY A 11 6.32 13.31 -7.67
C GLY A 11 7.71 13.42 -8.30
N ARG A 12 8.66 12.57 -7.91
CA ARG A 12 10.06 12.61 -8.39
C ARG A 12 10.35 11.63 -9.53
N LEU A 13 9.42 10.74 -9.86
CA LEU A 13 9.63 9.69 -10.86
C LEU A 13 8.83 9.89 -12.14
N LEU A 14 7.74 10.65 -12.11
CA LEU A 14 6.80 10.79 -13.22
C LEU A 14 6.32 12.25 -13.34
N PRO A 15 5.84 12.67 -14.53
CA PRO A 15 5.13 13.94 -14.70
C PRO A 15 4.02 14.13 -13.65
N PRO A 16 3.75 15.37 -13.19
CA PRO A 16 2.92 15.62 -12.01
C PRO A 16 1.48 15.07 -12.08
N ASP A 17 0.93 14.90 -13.28
CA ASP A 17 -0.42 14.42 -13.48
C ASP A 17 -0.54 12.89 -13.31
N LEU A 18 0.50 12.13 -13.65
CA LEU A 18 0.47 10.67 -13.58
C LEU A 18 0.31 10.14 -12.15
N PRO A 19 1.09 10.55 -11.13
CA PRO A 19 0.86 10.11 -9.76
C PRO A 19 -0.54 10.46 -9.27
N ARG A 20 -1.13 11.59 -9.68
CA ARG A 20 -2.52 11.93 -9.34
C ARG A 20 -3.48 10.88 -9.91
N ARG A 21 -3.40 10.62 -11.21
CA ARG A 21 -4.25 9.65 -11.92
C ARG A 21 -4.08 8.23 -11.37
N MET A 22 -2.85 7.80 -11.04
CA MET A 22 -2.59 6.50 -10.41
C MET A 22 -3.41 6.28 -9.13
N LEU A 23 -3.75 7.35 -8.40
CA LEU A 23 -4.50 7.28 -7.13
C LEU A 23 -5.98 7.65 -7.25
N THR A 24 -6.39 8.36 -8.31
CA THR A 24 -7.77 8.88 -8.45
C THR A 24 -8.57 8.22 -9.55
N ASP A 25 -7.91 7.79 -10.62
CA ASP A 25 -8.56 7.22 -11.80
C ASP A 25 -8.66 5.71 -11.56
N THR A 26 -9.52 5.34 -10.61
CA THR A 26 -9.61 3.98 -10.07
C THR A 26 -10.88 3.27 -10.48
N VAL A 27 -10.77 1.95 -10.65
CA VAL A 27 -11.93 1.04 -10.70
C VAL A 27 -12.13 0.36 -9.34
N PRO A 28 -13.34 -0.17 -9.04
CA PRO A 28 -13.53 -1.02 -7.86
C PRO A 28 -12.57 -2.22 -7.88
N ALA A 29 -11.95 -2.53 -6.74
CA ALA A 29 -11.04 -3.68 -6.61
C ALA A 29 -11.79 -5.00 -6.40
N THR A 30 -12.89 -5.22 -7.14
CA THR A 30 -13.75 -6.41 -7.00
C THR A 30 -12.93 -7.69 -7.19
N GLY A 31 -13.05 -8.64 -6.25
CA GLY A 31 -12.30 -9.89 -6.26
C GLY A 31 -10.86 -9.80 -5.71
N SER A 32 -10.40 -8.61 -5.33
CA SER A 32 -9.13 -8.47 -4.59
C SER A 32 -9.34 -8.78 -3.10
N ALA A 33 -8.29 -9.26 -2.44
CA ALA A 33 -8.34 -9.52 -1.01
C ALA A 33 -8.58 -8.22 -0.22
N PRO A 34 -9.43 -8.24 0.82
CA PRO A 34 -9.56 -7.13 1.75
C PRO A 34 -8.20 -6.73 2.34
N PRO A 35 -7.96 -5.44 2.65
CA PRO A 35 -8.92 -4.34 2.61
C PRO A 35 -8.86 -3.51 1.32
N ALA A 36 -8.47 -4.11 0.18
CA ALA A 36 -8.44 -3.40 -1.10
C ALA A 36 -9.87 -2.99 -1.52
N VAL A 37 -10.08 -1.71 -1.84
CA VAL A 37 -11.39 -1.17 -2.23
C VAL A 37 -11.39 -0.60 -3.64
N ALA A 38 -10.25 -0.14 -4.15
CA ALA A 38 -10.11 0.37 -5.50
C ALA A 38 -8.72 0.06 -6.07
N TYR A 39 -8.61 0.07 -7.39
CA TYR A 39 -7.36 -0.13 -8.11
C TYR A 39 -7.24 0.94 -9.19
N GLY A 40 -6.18 1.74 -9.11
CA GLY A 40 -5.81 2.71 -10.14
C GLY A 40 -4.77 2.14 -11.09
N LEU A 41 -3.95 3.02 -11.66
CA LEU A 41 -2.87 2.61 -12.57
C LEU A 41 -1.72 2.01 -11.77
N GLY A 42 -1.75 0.68 -11.55
CA GLY A 42 -0.70 -0.05 -10.85
C GLY A 42 -0.65 0.16 -9.33
N VAL A 43 -1.73 0.69 -8.74
CA VAL A 43 -1.79 1.02 -7.30
C VAL A 43 -3.15 0.64 -6.74
N TYR A 44 -3.15 -0.20 -5.72
CA TYR A 44 -4.30 -0.45 -4.86
C TYR A 44 -4.54 0.72 -3.91
N VAL A 45 -5.82 0.99 -3.69
CA VAL A 45 -6.34 1.80 -2.59
C VAL A 45 -6.90 0.86 -1.55
N TYR A 46 -6.34 0.92 -0.34
CA TYR A 46 -6.77 0.14 0.81
C TYR A 46 -7.55 1.03 1.76
N ALA A 47 -8.71 0.55 2.24
CA ALA A 47 -9.43 1.20 3.32
C ALA A 47 -8.82 0.76 4.66
N THR A 48 -8.36 1.72 5.46
CA THR A 48 -7.82 1.46 6.80
C THR A 48 -8.56 2.30 7.82
N ASP A 49 -8.44 1.97 9.10
CA ASP A 49 -9.08 2.72 10.19
C ASP A 49 -8.64 4.20 10.26
N ARG A 50 -7.49 4.54 9.68
CA ARG A 50 -6.98 5.92 9.56
C ARG A 50 -7.21 6.58 8.21
N GLY A 51 -8.07 5.98 7.37
CA GLY A 51 -8.36 6.44 6.02
C GLY A 51 -7.65 5.64 4.94
N ARG A 52 -7.46 6.24 3.77
CA ARG A 52 -6.92 5.52 2.61
C ARG A 52 -5.41 5.32 2.72
N ALA A 53 -4.96 4.12 2.40
CA ALA A 53 -3.57 3.80 2.13
C ALA A 53 -3.39 3.40 0.66
N TYR A 54 -2.19 3.60 0.13
CA TYR A 54 -1.88 3.40 -1.28
C TYR A 54 -0.67 2.50 -1.43
N GLY A 55 -0.72 1.56 -2.37
CA GLY A 55 0.45 0.75 -2.67
C GLY A 55 0.09 -0.50 -3.46
N HIS A 56 0.84 -1.57 -3.25
CA HIS A 56 0.60 -2.81 -3.98
C HIS A 56 1.13 -4.00 -3.16
N GLY A 57 0.47 -5.14 -3.36
CA GLY A 57 0.93 -6.45 -2.88
C GLY A 57 1.55 -7.27 -4.00
N GLY A 58 2.60 -8.02 -3.72
CA GLY A 58 3.24 -8.91 -4.68
C GLY A 58 3.39 -10.29 -4.07
N GLN A 59 3.01 -11.31 -4.85
CA GLN A 59 3.23 -12.70 -4.49
C GLN A 59 4.03 -13.37 -5.61
N THR A 60 5.07 -14.10 -5.21
CA THR A 60 5.79 -15.04 -6.06
C THR A 60 6.12 -16.28 -5.23
N LEU A 61 6.70 -17.31 -5.85
CA LEU A 61 7.00 -18.56 -5.18
C LEU A 61 7.91 -18.33 -3.96
N GLY A 62 7.39 -18.65 -2.78
CA GLY A 62 8.10 -18.51 -1.52
C GLY A 62 8.14 -17.09 -0.95
N TYR A 63 7.50 -16.10 -1.59
CA TYR A 63 7.59 -14.71 -1.16
C TYR A 63 6.26 -13.96 -1.27
N LEU A 64 6.01 -13.16 -0.24
CA LEU A 64 4.92 -12.23 -0.19
C LEU A 64 5.42 -10.87 0.27
N THR A 65 5.00 -9.82 -0.42
CA THR A 65 5.35 -8.44 -0.10
C THR A 65 4.11 -7.58 -0.13
N TYR A 66 3.95 -6.68 0.84
CA TYR A 66 2.97 -5.61 0.78
C TYR A 66 3.61 -4.29 1.17
N ALA A 67 3.19 -3.23 0.48
CA ALA A 67 3.53 -1.86 0.83
C ALA A 67 2.26 -1.03 0.97
N LEU A 68 2.09 -0.37 2.12
CA LEU A 68 1.05 0.61 2.34
C LEU A 68 1.73 1.96 2.54
N ASN A 69 1.20 2.99 1.90
CA ASN A 69 1.77 4.32 1.93
C ASN A 69 0.67 5.36 2.16
N SER A 70 0.97 6.38 2.94
CA SER A 70 0.17 7.60 2.97
C SER A 70 0.20 8.28 1.61
N ARG A 71 -0.79 9.14 1.33
CA ARG A 71 -0.90 9.85 0.04
C ARG A 71 0.37 10.62 -0.35
N ASP A 72 1.06 11.17 0.64
CA ASP A 72 2.30 11.95 0.48
C ASP A 72 3.57 11.08 0.54
N GLY A 73 3.45 9.77 0.72
CA GLY A 73 4.56 8.83 0.82
C GLY A 73 5.44 9.01 2.05
N ARG A 74 4.98 9.67 3.12
CA ARG A 74 5.75 9.85 4.37
C ARG A 74 5.55 8.72 5.37
N GLY A 75 4.35 8.15 5.46
CA GLY A 75 4.08 6.95 6.24
C GLY A 75 4.11 5.71 5.35
N GLN A 76 5.05 4.79 5.57
CA GLN A 76 5.35 3.73 4.59
C GLN A 76 5.76 2.39 5.23
N PRO A 77 4.89 1.69 5.97
CA PRO A 77 5.16 0.31 6.35
C PRO A 77 5.25 -0.59 5.11
N VAL A 78 6.26 -1.44 5.12
CA VAL A 78 6.46 -2.49 4.12
C VAL A 78 6.67 -3.78 4.87
N ALA A 79 5.88 -4.79 4.54
CA ALA A 79 6.01 -6.12 5.09
C ALA A 79 6.47 -7.07 3.98
N HIS A 80 7.42 -7.93 4.33
CA HIS A 80 7.91 -8.98 3.44
C HIS A 80 8.09 -10.25 4.26
N THR A 81 7.61 -11.37 3.72
CA THR A 81 7.74 -12.67 4.38
C THR A 81 8.04 -13.76 3.35
N ASN A 82 8.86 -14.72 3.77
CA ASN A 82 9.10 -15.95 3.04
C ASN A 82 7.92 -16.91 3.28
N TRP A 83 6.88 -16.78 2.47
CA TRP A 83 5.64 -17.55 2.61
C TRP A 83 5.47 -18.54 1.45
N ASN A 84 5.24 -19.81 1.80
CA ASN A 84 4.99 -20.87 0.82
C ASN A 84 3.50 -20.94 0.46
N SER A 85 3.15 -20.38 -0.68
CA SER A 85 1.78 -20.37 -1.20
C SER A 85 1.21 -21.75 -1.53
N PHE A 86 2.05 -22.79 -1.63
CA PHE A 86 1.61 -24.18 -1.84
C PHE A 86 1.34 -24.94 -0.53
N GLY A 87 1.69 -24.38 0.62
CA GLY A 87 1.57 -25.04 1.92
C GLY A 87 0.14 -25.12 2.48
N GLY A 88 -0.88 -24.72 1.70
CA GLY A 88 -2.30 -24.76 2.10
C GLY A 88 -2.71 -23.78 3.21
N ARG A 89 -1.77 -23.08 3.85
CA ARG A 89 -2.02 -22.07 4.87
C ARG A 89 -1.95 -20.68 4.25
N GLY A 90 -3.09 -20.01 4.13
CA GLY A 90 -3.20 -18.62 3.71
C GLY A 90 -2.32 -17.67 4.55
N ILE A 91 -2.24 -16.41 4.12
CA ILE A 91 -1.72 -15.34 4.99
C ILE A 91 -2.67 -15.25 6.18
N ASP A 92 -2.12 -15.34 7.39
CA ASP A 92 -2.94 -15.29 8.58
C ASP A 92 -3.62 -13.92 8.73
N LYS A 93 -4.79 -13.93 9.36
CA LYS A 93 -5.50 -12.71 9.77
C LYS A 93 -4.61 -11.79 10.61
N ASP A 94 -3.63 -12.37 11.32
CA ASP A 94 -2.76 -11.69 12.26
C ASP A 94 -1.68 -10.88 11.54
N PHE A 95 -1.14 -11.34 10.41
CA PHE A 95 -0.29 -10.55 9.53
C PHE A 95 -1.01 -9.30 9.05
N TRP A 96 -2.25 -9.45 8.57
CA TRP A 96 -3.03 -8.32 8.07
C TRP A 96 -3.39 -7.32 9.18
N ALA A 97 -3.78 -7.83 10.35
CA ALA A 97 -4.05 -6.99 11.52
C ALA A 97 -2.79 -6.24 11.96
N GLY A 98 -1.65 -6.93 12.11
CA GLY A 98 -0.38 -6.32 12.50
C GLY A 98 0.13 -5.32 11.46
N PHE A 99 -0.03 -5.61 10.18
CA PHE A 99 0.40 -4.71 9.11
C PHE A 99 -0.45 -3.42 9.05
N GLN A 100 -1.76 -3.54 9.24
CA GLN A 100 -2.64 -2.37 9.39
C GLN A 100 -2.33 -1.58 10.66
N GLN A 101 -2.09 -2.24 11.79
CA GLN A 101 -1.66 -1.58 13.02
C GLN A 101 -0.34 -0.84 12.82
N GLY A 102 0.62 -1.43 12.11
CA GLY A 102 1.89 -0.80 11.76
C GLY A 102 1.69 0.47 10.92
N TYR A 103 0.82 0.43 9.91
CA TYR A 103 0.43 1.64 9.15
C TYR A 103 -0.19 2.70 10.05
N CYS A 104 -1.14 2.29 10.89
CA CYS A 104 -1.78 3.13 11.87
C CYS A 104 -0.89 3.48 13.06
N ALA A 105 0.37 3.06 13.14
CA ALA A 105 1.30 3.52 14.18
C ALA A 105 2.20 4.65 13.66
N VAL A 106 2.38 4.76 12.33
CA VAL A 106 3.27 5.77 11.75
C VAL A 106 2.65 7.16 11.89
N PRO A 107 3.38 8.16 12.41
CA PRO A 107 2.91 9.54 12.46
C PRO A 107 2.65 10.08 11.06
N THR A 108 1.44 10.58 10.82
CA THR A 108 1.14 11.35 9.62
C THR A 108 1.87 12.69 9.74
N GLY A 109 2.80 12.96 8.82
CA GLY A 109 3.62 14.17 8.85
C GLY A 109 2.76 15.44 8.94
N SER A 110 3.18 16.34 9.82
CA SER A 110 2.55 17.61 10.19
C SER A 110 2.22 18.55 9.01
N THR A 111 1.16 19.34 9.21
CA THR A 111 0.68 20.51 8.47
C THR A 111 1.77 21.31 7.73
N PRO A 112 1.50 21.86 6.52
CA PRO A 112 2.46 22.68 5.80
C PRO A 112 2.91 23.86 6.68
N ARG A 113 4.23 24.06 6.81
CA ARG A 113 4.78 25.28 7.40
C ARG A 113 4.47 26.42 6.42
N LYS A 114 3.77 27.45 6.92
CA LYS A 114 3.55 28.73 6.21
C LYS A 114 4.87 29.36 5.82
#